data_AF-A0A930APE4-F1
#
_entry.id   AF-A0A930APE4-F1
#
_cell.length_a   1.000
_cell.length_b   1.000
_cell.length_c   1.000
_cell.angle_alpha   90.00
_cell.angle_beta   90.00
_cell.angle_gamma   90.00
#
_symmetry.space_group_name_H-M   'P 1'
#
loop_
_entity.id
_entity.type
_entity.pdbx_description
1 polymer ?
#
loop_
_entity_poly.entity_id
_entity_poly.type
_entity_poly.pdbx_seq_one_letter_code
_entity_poly.pdbx_strand_id
1 'polypeptide(L)' 'DGSMPTGMESTLKLNINNYLLTSVIFGNQSFVIGDQVHITVLPYDILLYDRKSGKLIASGSVTIQ' A
#
# COMPACT_ATOMS: atom_id res chain seq x y z
N ASP A 1 -12.59 -23.06 -2.81
CA ASP A 1 -13.75 -22.18 -2.56
C ASP A 1 -13.29 -20.87 -1.97
N GLY A 2 -13.50 -19.77 -2.68
CA GLY A 2 -13.06 -18.45 -2.23
C GLY A 2 -13.16 -17.42 -3.35
N SER A 3 -14.35 -17.21 -3.90
CA SER A 3 -14.59 -16.00 -4.70
C SER A 3 -14.55 -14.82 -3.74
N MET A 4 -13.57 -13.93 -3.90
CA MET A 4 -13.66 -12.60 -3.28
C MET A 4 -15.00 -11.98 -3.69
N PRO A 5 -15.78 -11.41 -2.74
CA PRO A 5 -16.99 -10.69 -3.08
C PRO A 5 -16.60 -9.44 -3.89
N THR A 6 -16.64 -9.57 -5.20
CA THR A 6 -16.39 -8.48 -6.15
C THR A 6 -17.38 -7.35 -5.88
N GLY A 7 -16.87 -6.14 -5.64
CA GLY A 7 -17.69 -4.95 -5.36
C GLY A 7 -17.53 -4.35 -3.96
N MET A 8 -16.68 -4.95 -3.11
CA MET A 8 -16.26 -4.36 -1.83
C MET A 8 -14.80 -3.85 -1.84
N GLU A 9 -14.14 -3.85 -3.00
CA GLU A 9 -12.80 -3.28 -3.16
C GLU A 9 -12.87 -1.77 -3.34
N SER A 10 -12.15 -1.03 -2.49
CA SER A 10 -11.92 0.40 -2.70
C SER A 10 -10.44 0.65 -2.97
N THR A 11 -10.15 1.41 -4.01
CA THR A 11 -8.78 1.89 -4.29
C THR A 11 -8.56 3.21 -3.55
N LEU A 12 -7.59 3.23 -2.64
CA LEU A 12 -7.15 4.44 -1.95
C LEU A 12 -5.92 5.03 -2.63
N LYS A 13 -5.93 6.35 -2.79
CA LYS A 13 -4.78 7.15 -3.21
C LYS A 13 -4.34 8.01 -2.04
N LEU A 14 -3.19 7.68 -1.47
CA LEU A 14 -2.64 8.33 -0.29
C LEU A 14 -1.50 9.26 -0.70
N ASN A 15 -1.56 10.52 -0.28
CA ASN A 15 -0.46 11.46 -0.42
C ASN A 15 0.43 11.39 0.82
N ILE A 16 1.68 10.96 0.66
CA ILE A 16 2.67 10.84 1.73
C ILE A 16 3.91 11.62 1.31
N ASN A 17 4.16 12.78 1.90
CA ASN A 17 5.38 13.58 1.66
C ASN A 17 5.74 13.73 0.16
N ASN A 18 4.73 14.04 -0.68
CA ASN A 18 4.82 14.17 -2.14
C ASN A 18 4.92 12.85 -2.93
N TYR A 19 4.76 11.70 -2.28
CA TYR A 19 4.60 10.41 -2.93
C TYR A 19 3.11 10.03 -2.98
N LEU A 20 2.68 9.49 -4.13
CA LEU A 20 1.35 8.93 -4.30
C LEU A 20 1.42 7.42 -4.09
N LEU A 21 0.93 6.94 -2.94
CA LEU A 21 0.80 5.53 -2.66
C LEU A 21 -0.61 5.07 -3.07
N THR A 22 -0.68 4.01 -3.88
CA THR A 22 -1.95 3.37 -4.24
C THR A 22 -2.12 2.09 -3.44
N SER A 23 -3.26 1.94 -2.78
CA SER A 23 -3.61 0.75 -2.01
C SER A 23 -5.00 0.25 -2.39
N VAL A 24 -5.24 -1.04 -2.19
CA VAL A 24 -6.56 -1.66 -2.31
C VAL A 24 -6.96 -2.13 -0.92
N ILE A 25 -8.15 -1.71 -0.49
CA ILE A 25 -8.76 -2.16 0.75
C ILE A 25 -10.06 -2.90 0.44
N PHE A 26 -10.45 -3.77 1.35
CA PHE A 26 -11.69 -4.54 1.28
C PHE A 26 -12.59 -4.16 2.44
N GLY A 27 -13.87 -3.95 2.18
CA GLY A 27 -14.89 -3.75 3.20
C GLY A 27 -15.76 -2.52 2.96
N ASN A 28 -16.53 -2.16 3.97
CA ASN A 28 -17.51 -1.08 3.93
C ASN A 28 -17.03 0.21 4.63
N GLN A 29 -15.74 0.30 4.95
CA GLN A 29 -15.16 1.48 5.57
C GLN A 29 -15.19 2.66 4.58
N SER A 30 -15.80 3.76 4.99
CA SER A 30 -15.82 5.01 4.23
C SER A 30 -14.62 5.88 4.61
N PHE A 31 -13.96 6.48 3.61
CA PHE A 31 -12.86 7.42 3.76
C PHE A 31 -13.24 8.76 3.13
N VAL A 32 -12.99 9.87 3.83
CA VAL A 32 -13.21 11.21 3.28
C VAL A 32 -11.90 11.74 2.71
N ILE A 33 -11.98 12.39 1.55
CA ILE A 33 -10.81 13.02 0.94
C ILE A 33 -10.28 14.10 1.86
N GLY A 34 -8.98 14.06 2.14
CA GLY A 34 -8.30 15.01 3.03
C GLY A 34 -8.17 14.53 4.47
N ASP A 35 -8.83 13.44 4.85
CA ASP A 35 -8.65 12.84 6.17
C ASP A 35 -7.22 12.32 6.35
N GLN A 36 -6.71 12.51 7.56
CA GLN A 36 -5.49 11.84 7.99
C GLN A 36 -5.83 10.41 8.42
N VAL A 37 -5.14 9.45 7.82
CA VAL A 37 -5.30 8.03 8.13
C VAL A 37 -3.98 7.46 8.63
N HIS A 38 -4.06 6.53 9.58
CA HIS A 38 -2.91 5.74 9.99
C HIS A 38 -2.76 4.56 9.03
N ILE A 39 -1.53 4.35 8.56
CA ILE A 39 -1.19 3.19 7.74
C ILE A 39 -0.12 2.35 8.46
N THR A 40 -0.26 1.04 8.35
CA THR A 40 0.76 0.09 8.82
C THR A 40 1.37 -0.58 7.61
N VAL A 41 2.69 -0.44 7.45
CA VAL A 41 3.43 -1.20 6.46
C VAL A 41 3.81 -2.53 7.09
N LEU A 42 3.34 -3.62 6.48
CA LEU A 42 3.72 -4.96 6.91
C LEU A 42 5.21 -5.18 6.61
N PRO A 43 5.96 -5.82 7.52
CA PRO A 43 7.41 -5.86 7.42
C PRO A 43 7.92 -6.85 6.38
N TYR A 44 7.07 -7.61 5.70
CA TYR A 44 7.42 -8.68 4.77
C TYR A 44 7.02 -8.34 3.33
N ASP A 45 7.54 -9.10 2.37
CA ASP A 45 7.31 -8.94 0.92
C ASP A 45 7.69 -7.55 0.37
N ILE A 46 8.72 -6.94 0.97
CA ILE A 46 9.23 -5.63 0.55
C ILE A 46 10.26 -5.81 -0.57
N LEU A 47 10.03 -5.09 -1.67
CA LEU A 47 10.93 -5.02 -2.82
C LEU A 47 11.67 -3.68 -2.83
N LEU A 48 13.00 -3.74 -2.85
CA LEU A 48 13.86 -2.56 -2.95
C LEU A 48 14.36 -2.40 -4.38
N TYR A 49 14.18 -1.22 -4.96
CA TYR A 49 14.57 -0.89 -6.33
C TYR A 49 15.64 0.20 -6.36
N ASP A 50 16.54 0.12 -7.33
CA ASP A 50 17.44 1.23 -7.64
C ASP A 50 16.65 2.39 -8.27
N ARG A 51 16.77 3.58 -7.67
CA ARG A 51 16.01 4.76 -8.08
C ARG A 51 16.27 5.20 -9.52
N LYS A 52 17.51 5.04 -10.01
CA LYS A 52 17.90 5.52 -11.36
C LYS A 52 17.56 4.52 -12.45
N SER A 53 17.89 3.26 -12.25
CA SER A 53 17.75 2.19 -13.26
C SER A 53 16.43 1.43 -13.18
N GLY A 54 15.70 1.54 -12.06
CA GLY A 54 14.47 0.79 -11.82
C GLY A 54 14.69 -0.71 -11.61
N LYS A 55 15.93 -1.17 -11.49
CA LYS A 55 16.24 -2.59 -11.28
C LYS A 55 15.94 -3.00 -9.84
N LEU A 56 15.41 -4.21 -9.68
CA LEU A 56 15.26 -4.85 -8.37
C LEU A 56 16.67 -5.07 -7.76
N ILE A 57 16.88 -4.52 -6.56
CA ILE A 57 18.10 -4.71 -5.76
C ILE A 57 17.91 -5.91 -4.82
N ALA A 58 16.79 -5.97 -4.11
CA ALA A 58 16.53 -6.99 -3.10
C ALA A 58 15.02 -7.22 -2.88
N SER A 59 14.69 -8.42 -2.39
CA SER A 59 13.38 -8.78 -1.85
C SER A 59 13.58 -9.31 -0.42
N GLY A 60 12.73 -8.90 0.52
CA GLY A 60 12.84 -9.34 1.90
C GLY A 60 11.95 -8.57 2.86
N SER A 61 12.45 -8.36 4.07
CA SER A 61 11.74 -7.68 5.16
C SER A 61 12.40 -6.38 5.60
N VAL A 62 11.59 -5.44 6.10
CA VAL A 62 12.05 -4.20 6.73
C VAL A 62 11.58 -4.20 8.18
N THR A 63 12.50 -3.92 9.10
CA THR A 63 12.18 -3.68 10.52
C THR A 63 12.45 -2.22 10.82
N ILE A 64 11.44 -1.52 11.34
CA ILE A 64 11.62 -0.16 11.88
C ILE A 64 12.12 -0.33 13.32
N GLN A 65 13.28 0.26 13.64
CA GLN A 65 13.85 0.30 14.99
C GLN A 65 13.36 1.53 15.76
#